data_AF-A0A3F2RPQ6-F1
#
_entry.id   AF-A0A3F2RPQ6-F1
#
_cell.length_a   1.000
_cell.length_b   1.000
_cell.length_c   1.000
_cell.angle_alpha   90.00
_cell.angle_beta   90.00
_cell.angle_gamma   90.00
#
_symmetry.space_group_name_H-M   'P 1'
#
loop_
_entity.id
_entity.type
_entity.pdbx_description
1 polymer ?
#
loop_
_entity_poly.entity_id
_entity_poly.type
_entity_poly.pdbx_seq_one_letter_code
_entity_poly.pdbx_strand_id
1 'polypeptide(L)'
;MRLAPLFASVPRANSAVTMEPNLTMSPDDRLKHLQRILSPQIDRPTFAASISTRRSVENGRATECIATLDLEELRGLVFKGIPEINSEHLRPLAWRVLLGVVKGGPHEWPDQLRDRRADYHRWKQDFVGGTSSCRGGGNVRTEDENRRDIFLMKDIEKDVSRTRSELEFFSGGSIAQQQMLYILFVFAKLHPEVGYIQGMNEILAPIVYVCSTDPSAVQAFEVEADTFHIFASIMASLKVLYGRTPNEPLKSGANLQLSRFAQLLRQHDAALWQHLV
;
A
#
# COMPACT_ATOMS: atom_id res chain seq x y z
N MET A 1 42.47 21.14 -44.38
CA MET A 1 41.72 19.88 -44.59
C MET A 1 40.42 19.97 -43.82
N ARG A 2 39.29 19.95 -44.54
CA ARG A 2 37.93 20.00 -43.97
C ARG A 2 37.62 18.66 -43.31
N LEU A 3 37.19 18.68 -42.04
CA LEU A 3 36.54 17.53 -41.41
C LEU A 3 35.04 17.81 -41.34
N ALA A 4 34.28 17.00 -42.05
CA ALA A 4 32.83 17.01 -42.11
C ALA A 4 32.21 16.38 -40.85
N PRO A 5 31.01 16.80 -40.40
CA PRO A 5 30.26 16.09 -39.38
C PRO A 5 29.51 14.90 -40.02
N LEU A 6 29.76 13.70 -39.49
CA LEU A 6 28.99 12.49 -39.75
C LEU A 6 27.58 12.65 -39.16
N PHE A 7 26.63 13.11 -39.98
CA PHE A 7 25.20 12.91 -39.73
C PHE A 7 24.88 11.43 -39.98
N ALA A 8 24.75 10.65 -38.90
CA ALA A 8 24.11 9.34 -38.96
C ALA A 8 22.60 9.53 -38.84
N SER A 9 21.89 9.20 -39.91
CA SER A 9 20.42 9.15 -40.00
C SER A 9 19.79 8.42 -38.82
N VAL A 10 18.85 9.09 -38.15
CA VAL A 10 17.88 8.48 -37.23
C VAL A 10 16.96 7.57 -38.05
N PRO A 11 16.88 6.26 -37.77
CA PRO A 11 15.87 5.42 -38.38
C PRO A 11 14.49 5.78 -37.82
N ARG A 12 13.60 6.17 -38.73
CA ARG A 12 12.17 6.35 -38.50
C ARG A 12 11.54 5.04 -38.00
N ALA A 13 10.73 5.17 -36.95
CA ALA A 13 9.57 4.38 -36.58
C ALA A 13 9.54 2.91 -37.05
N ASN A 14 9.87 1.99 -36.13
CA ASN A 14 9.33 0.64 -36.17
C ASN A 14 8.45 0.41 -34.93
N SER A 15 7.15 0.39 -35.20
CA SER A 15 6.10 -0.37 -34.50
C SER A 15 6.23 -0.43 -32.98
N ALA A 16 5.71 0.60 -32.31
CA ALA A 16 5.05 0.37 -31.04
C ALA A 16 3.95 -0.66 -31.29
N VAL A 17 4.12 -1.87 -30.75
CA VAL A 17 2.97 -2.73 -30.46
C VAL A 17 2.24 -2.02 -29.32
N THR A 18 1.42 -1.05 -29.66
CA THR A 18 0.35 -0.58 -28.81
C THR A 18 -0.57 -1.77 -28.60
N MET A 19 -0.40 -2.46 -27.47
CA MET A 19 -1.51 -3.23 -26.91
C MET A 19 -2.60 -2.23 -26.59
N GLU A 20 -3.54 -2.07 -27.52
CA GLU A 20 -4.84 -1.43 -27.28
C GLU A 20 -5.46 -2.11 -26.05
N PRO A 21 -5.56 -1.43 -24.88
CA PRO A 21 -6.19 -2.03 -23.73
C PRO A 21 -7.69 -1.90 -23.95
N ASN A 22 -8.32 -3.01 -24.36
CA ASN A 22 -9.76 -3.29 -24.31
C ASN A 22 -10.67 -2.05 -24.33
N LEU A 23 -11.17 -1.71 -25.52
CA LEU A 23 -12.31 -0.81 -25.66
C LEU A 23 -13.47 -1.24 -24.74
N THR A 24 -13.72 -0.38 -23.75
CA THR A 24 -14.99 -0.10 -23.08
C THR A 24 -15.80 -1.28 -22.55
N MET A 25 -15.26 -2.01 -21.55
CA MET A 25 -16.13 -2.71 -20.60
C MET A 25 -17.04 -1.69 -19.89
N SER A 26 -18.35 -1.96 -19.86
CA SER A 26 -19.32 -1.20 -19.07
C SER A 26 -18.87 -1.15 -17.59
N PRO A 27 -19.15 -0.06 -16.84
CA PRO A 27 -18.87 -0.01 -15.40
C PRO A 27 -19.38 -1.24 -14.63
N ASP A 28 -20.56 -1.75 -14.99
CA ASP A 28 -21.16 -2.93 -14.36
C ASP A 28 -20.41 -4.22 -14.68
N ASP A 29 -19.97 -4.39 -15.93
CA ASP A 29 -19.20 -5.56 -16.34
C ASP A 29 -17.81 -5.54 -15.71
N ARG A 30 -17.20 -4.36 -15.58
CA ARG A 30 -15.94 -4.17 -14.86
C ARG A 30 -16.10 -4.51 -13.38
N LEU A 31 -17.20 -4.11 -12.76
CA LEU A 31 -17.48 -4.41 -11.36
C LEU A 31 -17.67 -5.92 -11.13
N LYS A 32 -18.48 -6.59 -11.96
CA LYS A 32 -18.64 -8.06 -11.94
C LYS A 32 -17.30 -8.78 -12.14
N HIS A 33 -16.45 -8.24 -13.01
CA HIS A 33 -15.12 -8.78 -13.24
C HIS A 33 -14.23 -8.64 -12.00
N LEU A 34 -14.18 -7.46 -11.38
CA LEU A 34 -13.46 -7.24 -10.14
C LEU A 34 -13.93 -8.18 -9.02
N GLN A 35 -15.25 -8.34 -8.86
CA GLN A 35 -15.83 -9.30 -7.91
C GLN A 35 -15.34 -10.72 -8.21
N ARG A 36 -15.43 -11.17 -9.45
CA ARG A 36 -15.00 -12.52 -9.85
C ARG A 36 -13.52 -12.80 -9.53
N ILE A 37 -12.64 -11.83 -9.76
CA ILE A 37 -11.19 -11.95 -9.55
C ILE A 37 -10.83 -11.93 -8.07
N LEU A 38 -11.51 -11.09 -7.29
CA LEU A 38 -11.20 -10.87 -5.88
C LEU A 38 -11.99 -11.77 -4.92
N SER A 39 -13.08 -12.43 -5.36
CA SER A 39 -13.81 -13.36 -4.51
C SER A 39 -12.99 -14.64 -4.25
N PRO A 40 -12.94 -15.14 -2.99
CA PRO A 40 -12.48 -16.48 -2.72
C PRO A 40 -13.39 -17.43 -3.50
N GLN A 41 -12.84 -18.18 -4.45
CA GLN A 41 -13.58 -19.20 -5.19
C GLN A 41 -13.84 -20.38 -4.24
N ILE A 42 -14.78 -20.19 -3.30
CA ILE A 42 -15.38 -21.28 -2.53
C ILE A 42 -16.34 -21.95 -3.52
N ASP A 43 -15.98 -23.15 -3.96
CA ASP A 43 -16.74 -24.00 -4.88
C ASP A 43 -16.85 -23.54 -6.34
N ARG A 44 -15.84 -23.88 -7.15
CA ARG A 44 -16.11 -24.34 -8.51
C ARG A 44 -15.71 -25.82 -8.63
N PRO A 45 -16.65 -26.73 -8.93
CA PRO A 45 -16.25 -28.00 -9.55
C PRO A 45 -15.54 -27.64 -10.86
N THR A 46 -14.45 -28.34 -11.11
CA THR A 46 -13.51 -28.21 -12.22
C THR A 46 -14.23 -28.16 -13.57
N PHE A 47 -14.75 -27.01 -13.99
CA PHE A 47 -15.26 -26.83 -15.34
C PHE A 47 -14.17 -26.21 -16.20
N ALA A 48 -13.68 -27.04 -17.10
CA ALA A 48 -12.57 -26.81 -18.03
C ALA A 48 -12.48 -25.37 -18.53
N ALA A 49 -11.30 -24.80 -18.34
CA ALA A 49 -10.92 -23.50 -18.86
C ALA A 49 -10.91 -23.50 -20.39
N SER A 50 -11.67 -22.57 -20.97
CA SER A 50 -11.38 -22.03 -22.30
C SER A 50 -10.19 -21.07 -22.18
N ILE A 51 -9.00 -21.61 -21.97
CA ILE A 51 -7.74 -20.87 -22.10
C ILE A 51 -6.85 -21.67 -23.06
N SER A 52 -6.32 -20.97 -24.06
CA SER A 52 -5.48 -21.51 -25.13
C SER A 52 -4.34 -22.38 -24.59
N THR A 53 -4.55 -23.70 -24.63
CA THR A 53 -3.56 -24.70 -24.22
C THR A 53 -2.51 -24.86 -25.33
N ARG A 54 -1.30 -24.32 -25.14
CA ARG A 54 -0.11 -24.91 -25.73
C ARG A 54 0.24 -26.15 -24.92
N ARG A 55 -0.14 -27.32 -25.45
CA ARG A 55 0.20 -28.64 -24.89
C ARG A 55 1.71 -28.88 -25.01
N SER A 56 2.37 -29.07 -23.87
CA SER A 56 3.50 -30.00 -23.78
C SER A 56 3.07 -31.10 -22.80
N VAL A 57 3.05 -32.33 -23.30
CA VAL A 57 2.62 -33.52 -22.58
C VAL A 57 3.84 -34.12 -21.88
N GLU A 58 3.91 -34.05 -20.56
CA GLU A 58 4.81 -34.91 -19.77
C GLU A 58 4.07 -35.44 -18.53
N ASN A 59 3.82 -36.76 -18.57
CA ASN A 59 3.59 -37.73 -17.51
C ASN A 59 3.09 -37.25 -16.13
N GLY A 60 1.83 -37.58 -15.84
CA GLY A 60 1.53 -38.43 -14.68
C GLY A 60 1.69 -37.83 -13.28
N ARG A 61 1.22 -36.60 -13.08
CA ARG A 61 0.71 -36.11 -11.78
C ARG A 61 -0.20 -34.93 -12.11
N ALA A 62 -1.46 -34.99 -11.69
CA ALA A 62 -2.34 -33.83 -11.74
C ALA A 62 -1.80 -32.80 -10.75
N THR A 63 -0.91 -31.93 -11.21
CA THR A 63 -0.65 -30.66 -10.55
C THR A 63 -1.94 -29.87 -10.68
N GLU A 64 -2.70 -29.76 -9.59
CA GLU A 64 -3.71 -28.71 -9.49
C GLU A 64 -3.03 -27.40 -9.87
N CYS A 65 -3.44 -26.81 -11.00
CA CYS A 65 -3.01 -25.48 -11.37
C CYS A 65 -3.60 -24.53 -10.32
N ILE A 66 -2.83 -24.27 -9.27
CA ILE A 66 -3.13 -23.24 -8.27
C ILE A 66 -3.29 -21.95 -9.07
N ALA A 67 -4.52 -21.45 -9.16
CA ALA A 67 -4.81 -20.25 -9.94
C ALA A 67 -4.11 -19.06 -9.28
N THR A 68 -2.95 -18.68 -9.82
CA THR A 68 -2.26 -17.44 -9.44
C THR A 68 -3.05 -16.26 -9.98
N LEU A 69 -3.30 -15.28 -9.13
CA LEU A 69 -3.99 -14.05 -9.51
C LEU A 69 -3.15 -13.25 -10.53
N ASP A 70 -3.75 -12.85 -11.65
CA ASP A 70 -3.13 -11.92 -12.59
C ASP A 70 -3.18 -10.48 -12.05
N LEU A 71 -2.04 -10.00 -11.57
CA LEU A 71 -1.91 -8.64 -11.02
C LEU A 71 -1.98 -7.55 -12.10
N GLU A 72 -1.60 -7.83 -13.34
CA GLU A 72 -1.68 -6.85 -14.43
C GLU A 72 -3.13 -6.64 -14.85
N GLU A 73 -3.91 -7.73 -14.92
CA GLU A 73 -5.36 -7.65 -15.13
C GLU A 73 -6.04 -6.83 -14.02
N LEU A 74 -5.72 -7.12 -12.76
CA LEU A 74 -6.26 -6.36 -11.62
C LEU A 74 -5.88 -4.88 -11.68
N ARG A 75 -4.62 -4.55 -12.01
CA ARG A 75 -4.16 -3.17 -12.19
C ARG A 75 -4.96 -2.47 -13.28
N GLY A 76 -5.16 -3.12 -14.43
CA GLY A 76 -5.95 -2.57 -15.54
C GLY A 76 -7.40 -2.26 -15.15
N LEU A 77 -8.03 -3.14 -14.36
CA LEU A 77 -9.41 -2.94 -13.89
C LEU A 77 -9.52 -1.82 -12.84
N VAL A 78 -8.57 -1.75 -11.89
CA VAL A 78 -8.57 -0.77 -10.80
C VAL A 78 -8.10 0.61 -11.27
N PHE A 79 -7.33 0.72 -12.36
CA PHE A 79 -6.79 1.99 -12.87
C PHE A 79 -7.88 3.06 -13.13
N LYS A 80 -9.09 2.65 -13.51
CA LYS A 80 -10.24 3.55 -13.73
C LYS A 80 -11.05 3.86 -12.45
N GLY A 81 -10.58 3.40 -11.30
CA GLY A 81 -11.27 3.48 -10.01
C GLY A 81 -12.22 2.31 -9.76
N ILE A 82 -12.35 1.98 -8.47
CA ILE A 82 -13.35 1.04 -7.96
C ILE A 82 -14.59 1.87 -7.60
N PRO A 83 -15.76 1.61 -8.21
CA PRO A 83 -17.03 2.27 -7.84
C PRO A 83 -17.28 2.21 -6.33
N GLU A 84 -18.13 3.06 -5.77
CA GLU A 84 -18.50 3.01 -4.34
C GLU A 84 -19.76 2.17 -4.09
N ILE A 85 -20.64 2.08 -5.08
CA ILE A 85 -21.92 1.37 -4.98
C ILE A 85 -21.68 -0.12 -5.20
N ASN A 86 -22.15 -0.98 -4.29
CA ASN A 86 -22.08 -2.45 -4.35
C ASN A 86 -20.65 -3.05 -4.33
N SER A 87 -19.69 -2.34 -3.74
CA SER A 87 -18.25 -2.64 -3.84
C SER A 87 -17.47 -2.36 -2.55
N GLU A 88 -18.17 -2.22 -1.42
CA GLU A 88 -17.60 -1.85 -0.11
C GLU A 88 -16.42 -2.74 0.31
N HIS A 89 -16.50 -4.04 -0.01
CA HIS A 89 -15.47 -5.04 0.25
C HIS A 89 -14.35 -5.09 -0.80
N LEU A 90 -14.56 -4.53 -2.00
CA LEU A 90 -13.60 -4.64 -3.10
C LEU A 90 -12.41 -3.72 -2.92
N ARG A 91 -12.61 -2.51 -2.40
CA ARG A 91 -11.53 -1.53 -2.22
C ARG A 91 -10.50 -1.99 -1.18
N PRO A 92 -10.89 -2.43 0.04
CA PRO A 92 -9.94 -2.95 1.02
C PRO A 92 -9.19 -4.17 0.50
N LEU A 93 -9.90 -5.08 -0.17
CA LEU A 93 -9.32 -6.30 -0.71
C LEU A 93 -8.34 -6.04 -1.85
N ALA A 94 -8.72 -5.18 -2.81
CA ALA A 94 -7.84 -4.76 -3.90
C ALA A 94 -6.57 -4.10 -3.36
N TRP A 95 -6.67 -3.27 -2.32
CA TRP A 95 -5.51 -2.63 -1.70
C TRP A 95 -4.56 -3.65 -1.06
N ARG A 96 -5.09 -4.63 -0.30
CA ARG A 96 -4.27 -5.71 0.28
C ARG A 96 -3.49 -6.48 -0.80
N VAL A 97 -4.14 -6.78 -1.92
CA VAL A 97 -3.51 -7.52 -3.03
C VAL A 97 -2.48 -6.65 -3.77
N LEU A 98 -2.87 -5.46 -4.21
CA LEU A 98 -2.01 -4.58 -5.02
C LEU A 98 -0.77 -4.09 -4.26
N LEU A 99 -0.90 -3.91 -2.95
CA LEU A 99 0.21 -3.51 -2.08
C LEU A 99 1.00 -4.71 -1.53
N GLY A 100 0.64 -5.94 -1.91
CA GLY A 100 1.38 -7.15 -1.56
C GLY A 100 1.22 -7.60 -0.10
N VAL A 101 0.21 -7.11 0.60
CA VAL A 101 -0.18 -7.57 1.93
C VAL A 101 -0.73 -8.99 1.88
N VAL A 102 -1.32 -9.41 0.77
CA VAL A 102 -1.58 -10.83 0.49
C VAL A 102 -1.03 -11.17 -0.89
N LYS A 103 -0.60 -12.42 -1.06
CA LYS A 103 -0.02 -12.94 -2.30
C LYS A 103 -0.65 -14.28 -2.67
N GLY A 104 -0.42 -14.74 -3.90
CA GLY A 104 -0.95 -16.02 -4.35
C GLY A 104 -2.45 -15.97 -4.64
N GLY A 105 -3.10 -17.14 -4.59
CA GLY A 105 -4.51 -17.29 -4.89
C GLY A 105 -5.43 -16.83 -3.74
N PRO A 106 -6.70 -16.46 -4.03
CA PRO A 106 -7.68 -16.02 -3.03
C PRO A 106 -7.87 -16.95 -1.82
N HIS A 107 -7.64 -18.26 -1.99
CA HIS A 107 -7.75 -19.26 -0.94
C HIS A 107 -6.64 -19.17 0.13
N GLU A 108 -5.48 -18.59 -0.20
CA GLU A 108 -4.33 -18.45 0.72
C GLU A 108 -4.42 -17.17 1.56
N TRP A 109 -5.24 -16.21 1.15
CA TRP A 109 -5.31 -14.89 1.78
C TRP A 109 -5.81 -14.91 3.23
N PRO A 110 -6.81 -15.73 3.62
CA PRO A 110 -7.28 -15.77 5.01
C PRO A 110 -6.18 -16.19 5.99
N ASP A 111 -5.40 -17.23 5.65
CA ASP A 111 -4.29 -17.69 6.49
C ASP A 111 -3.19 -16.65 6.59
N GLN A 112 -2.82 -16.03 5.46
CA GLN A 112 -1.86 -14.93 5.43
C GLN A 112 -2.29 -13.72 6.27
N LEU A 113 -3.58 -13.38 6.27
CA LEU A 113 -4.12 -12.29 7.08
C LEU A 113 -4.13 -12.66 8.55
N ARG A 114 -4.53 -13.89 8.91
CA ARG A 114 -4.48 -14.37 10.30
C ARG A 114 -3.07 -14.23 10.88
N ASP A 115 -2.06 -14.72 10.16
CA ASP A 115 -0.68 -14.72 10.65
C ASP A 115 -0.15 -13.28 10.79
N ARG A 116 -0.43 -12.41 9.81
CA ARG A 116 -0.10 -10.98 9.86
C ARG A 116 -0.80 -10.22 10.98
N ARG A 117 -2.08 -10.52 11.23
CA ARG A 117 -2.86 -9.94 12.33
C ARG A 117 -2.26 -10.33 13.68
N ALA A 118 -1.84 -11.59 13.83
CA ALA A 118 -1.16 -12.07 15.02
C ALA A 118 0.19 -11.36 15.24
N ASP A 119 0.96 -11.13 14.18
CA ASP A 119 2.22 -10.37 14.26
C ASP A 119 2.01 -8.95 14.77
N TYR A 120 1.06 -8.22 14.19
CA TYR A 120 0.74 -6.87 14.63
C TYR A 120 0.25 -6.84 16.08
N HIS A 121 -0.62 -7.79 16.45
CA HIS A 121 -1.14 -7.88 17.81
C HIS A 121 0.00 -8.08 18.83
N ARG A 122 0.96 -8.95 18.52
CA ARG A 122 2.15 -9.18 19.34
C ARG A 122 2.98 -7.89 19.50
N TRP A 123 3.29 -7.21 18.39
CA TRP A 123 4.04 -5.94 18.46
C TRP A 123 3.31 -4.86 19.25
N LYS A 124 1.99 -4.73 19.05
CA LYS A 124 1.17 -3.78 19.81
C LYS A 124 1.19 -4.10 21.31
N GLN A 125 1.05 -5.36 21.69
CA GLN A 125 1.16 -5.77 23.10
C GLN A 125 2.54 -5.43 23.67
N ASP A 126 3.60 -5.76 22.94
CA ASP A 126 4.98 -5.48 23.36
C ASP A 126 5.24 -3.98 23.52
N PHE A 127 4.70 -3.14 22.63
CA PHE A 127 5.01 -1.71 22.58
C PHE A 127 4.02 -0.80 23.35
N VAL A 128 2.72 -1.10 23.35
CA VAL A 128 1.67 -0.23 23.92
C VAL A 128 1.18 -0.72 25.29
N GLY A 129 1.07 -2.04 25.50
CA GLY A 129 0.41 -2.66 26.66
C GLY A 129 1.15 -2.61 28.01
N GLY A 130 2.03 -1.64 28.20
CA GLY A 130 3.01 -1.60 29.31
C GLY A 130 2.47 -1.28 30.71
N THR A 131 1.54 -2.07 31.26
CA THR A 131 1.30 -2.12 32.73
C THR A 131 2.06 -3.25 33.42
N SER A 132 2.62 -4.19 32.67
CA SER A 132 3.60 -5.14 33.18
C SER A 132 4.98 -4.71 32.70
N SER A 133 5.88 -4.40 33.61
CA SER A 133 7.30 -4.09 33.36
C SER A 133 8.10 -5.21 32.67
N CYS A 134 7.44 -6.16 32.00
CA CYS A 134 8.01 -7.37 31.46
C CYS A 134 7.60 -7.47 30.00
N ARG A 135 8.53 -7.25 29.06
CA ARG A 135 8.37 -7.77 27.69
C ARG A 135 8.21 -9.30 27.77
N GLY A 136 7.66 -9.93 26.73
CA GLY A 136 7.55 -11.41 26.64
C GLY A 136 8.87 -12.20 26.79
N GLY A 137 10.02 -11.51 26.94
CA GLY A 137 11.34 -12.07 27.24
C GLY A 137 11.98 -11.60 28.56
N GLY A 138 11.21 -11.06 29.52
CA GLY A 138 11.70 -10.73 30.87
C GLY A 138 12.58 -9.48 30.99
N ASN A 139 12.82 -8.74 29.90
CA ASN A 139 13.57 -7.49 29.95
C ASN A 139 12.67 -6.31 30.37
N VAL A 140 13.14 -5.55 31.36
CA VAL A 140 12.43 -4.38 31.91
C VAL A 140 12.70 -3.17 31.03
N ARG A 141 11.65 -2.42 30.68
CA ARG A 141 11.79 -1.12 29.99
C ARG A 141 12.60 -0.18 30.87
N THR A 142 13.63 0.44 30.33
CA THR A 142 14.37 1.48 31.05
C THR A 142 13.50 2.74 31.20
N GLU A 143 13.74 3.54 32.23
CA GLU A 143 13.02 4.81 32.42
C GLU A 143 13.20 5.76 31.23
N ASP A 144 14.40 5.79 30.64
CA ASP A 144 14.70 6.61 29.46
C ASP A 144 13.94 6.15 28.22
N GLU A 145 13.80 4.84 28.00
CA GLU A 145 12.96 4.31 26.93
C GLU A 145 11.49 4.69 27.14
N ASN A 146 10.99 4.55 28.36
CA ASN A 146 9.62 4.91 28.70
C ASN A 146 9.37 6.42 28.46
N ARG A 147 10.31 7.28 28.85
CA ARG A 147 10.21 8.73 28.59
C ARG A 147 10.17 9.02 27.09
N ARG A 148 11.05 8.40 26.29
CA ARG A 148 11.04 8.55 24.82
C ARG A 148 9.73 8.08 24.20
N ASP A 149 9.19 6.94 24.67
CA ASP A 149 7.92 6.39 24.19
C ASP A 149 6.75 7.34 24.51
N ILE A 150 6.72 7.92 25.71
CA ILE A 150 5.71 8.93 26.10
C ILE A 150 5.79 10.18 25.20
N PHE A 151 7.00 10.68 24.92
CA PHE A 151 7.16 11.84 24.03
C PHE A 151 6.70 11.53 22.60
N LEU A 152 7.12 10.39 22.05
CA LEU A 152 6.69 9.94 20.73
C LEU A 152 5.17 9.79 20.62
N MET A 153 4.54 9.17 21.62
CA MET A 153 3.08 9.00 21.67
C MET A 153 2.36 10.35 21.63
N LYS A 154 2.86 11.35 22.39
CA LYS A 154 2.29 12.70 22.42
C LYS A 154 2.46 13.45 21.10
N ASP A 155 3.61 13.31 20.45
CA ASP A 155 3.85 13.93 19.14
C ASP A 155 2.90 13.37 18.08
N ILE A 156 2.67 12.05 18.08
CA ILE A 156 1.71 11.39 17.20
C ILE A 156 0.28 11.84 17.54
N GLU A 157 -0.10 11.84 18.81
CA GLU A 157 -1.45 12.22 19.27
C GLU A 157 -1.83 13.64 18.85
N LYS A 158 -0.87 14.58 18.93
CA LYS A 158 -1.07 15.95 18.47
C LYS A 158 -1.41 16.02 16.98
N ASP A 159 -0.79 15.18 16.16
CA ASP A 159 -1.04 15.15 14.72
C ASP A 159 -2.32 14.37 14.36
N VAL A 160 -2.58 13.27 15.05
CA VAL A 160 -3.82 12.48 14.89
C VAL A 160 -5.05 13.31 15.28
N SER A 161 -5.00 14.06 16.39
CA SER A 161 -6.15 14.84 16.88
C SER A 161 -6.62 15.93 15.91
N ARG A 162 -5.73 16.43 15.05
CA ARG A 162 -6.03 17.41 13.98
C ARG A 162 -6.26 16.78 12.60
N THR A 163 -6.06 15.47 12.45
CA THR A 163 -6.20 14.80 11.15
C THR A 163 -7.66 14.61 10.82
N ARG A 164 -8.15 15.30 9.78
CA ARG A 164 -9.52 15.16 9.26
C ARG A 164 -10.60 15.29 10.33
N SER A 165 -10.37 16.12 11.36
CA SER A 165 -11.27 16.28 12.51
C SER A 165 -12.65 16.84 12.14
N GLU A 166 -12.80 17.37 10.92
CA GLU A 166 -14.08 17.76 10.32
C GLU A 166 -15.01 16.56 10.03
N LEU A 167 -14.46 15.35 9.94
CA LEU A 167 -15.22 14.13 9.72
C LEU A 167 -15.54 13.45 11.06
N GLU A 168 -16.80 13.07 11.29
CA GLU A 168 -17.24 12.37 12.50
C GLU A 168 -16.41 11.10 12.78
N PHE A 169 -16.03 10.39 11.71
CA PHE A 169 -15.18 9.21 11.76
C PHE A 169 -13.82 9.45 12.43
N PHE A 170 -13.24 10.65 12.28
CA PHE A 170 -11.96 11.05 12.88
C PHE A 170 -12.14 12.06 14.02
N SER A 171 -13.34 12.17 14.58
CA SER A 171 -13.60 13.04 15.73
C SER A 171 -12.83 12.61 16.98
N GLY A 172 -12.70 13.53 17.92
CA GLY A 172 -11.95 13.34 19.16
C GLY A 172 -12.38 12.09 19.94
N GLY A 173 -11.45 11.18 20.19
CA GLY A 173 -11.71 9.95 20.95
C GLY A 173 -12.37 8.82 20.15
N SER A 174 -12.48 8.97 18.82
CA SER A 174 -12.96 7.91 17.93
C SER A 174 -12.03 6.69 17.93
N ILE A 175 -12.60 5.52 17.61
CA ILE A 175 -11.84 4.29 17.39
C ILE A 175 -10.77 4.51 16.31
N ALA A 176 -11.08 5.27 15.25
CA ALA A 176 -10.14 5.57 14.18
C ALA A 176 -8.91 6.35 14.68
N GLN A 177 -9.08 7.40 15.50
CA GLN A 177 -7.94 8.12 16.09
C GLN A 177 -7.09 7.21 16.97
N GLN A 178 -7.71 6.36 17.78
CA GLN A 178 -6.98 5.41 18.62
C GLN A 178 -6.19 4.39 17.78
N GLN A 179 -6.79 3.85 16.71
CA GLN A 179 -6.12 2.96 15.77
C GLN A 179 -4.93 3.67 15.09
N MET A 180 -5.12 4.91 14.64
CA MET A 180 -4.06 5.69 14.01
C MET A 180 -2.87 5.91 14.96
N LEU A 181 -3.14 6.27 16.21
CA LEU A 181 -2.11 6.45 17.24
C LEU A 181 -1.27 5.18 17.40
N TYR A 182 -1.91 4.03 17.58
CA TYR A 182 -1.22 2.76 17.80
C TYR A 182 -0.46 2.27 16.57
N ILE A 183 -1.05 2.39 15.38
CA ILE A 183 -0.39 1.99 14.13
C ILE A 183 0.88 2.82 13.91
N LEU A 184 0.80 4.15 14.04
CA LEU A 184 1.95 5.04 13.86
C LEU A 184 3.02 4.80 14.92
N PHE A 185 2.61 4.58 16.17
CA PHE A 185 3.53 4.28 17.25
C PHE A 185 4.26 2.95 17.02
N VAL A 186 3.52 1.87 16.75
CA VAL A 186 4.10 0.54 16.46
C VAL A 186 5.03 0.61 15.25
N PHE A 187 4.64 1.31 14.18
CA PHE A 187 5.49 1.51 13.00
C PHE A 187 6.81 2.20 13.37
N ALA A 188 6.74 3.32 14.10
CA ALA A 188 7.93 4.07 14.52
C ALA A 188 8.86 3.24 15.41
N LYS A 189 8.31 2.36 16.25
CA LYS A 189 9.09 1.43 17.09
C LYS A 189 9.76 0.30 16.28
N LEU A 190 9.11 -0.19 15.23
CA LEU A 190 9.65 -1.23 14.34
C LEU A 190 10.68 -0.68 13.34
N HIS A 191 10.60 0.61 13.00
CA HIS A 191 11.45 1.27 12.02
C HIS A 191 12.18 2.47 12.63
N PRO A 192 13.10 2.28 13.60
CA PRO A 192 13.77 3.38 14.30
C PRO A 192 14.61 4.27 13.38
N GLU A 193 15.02 3.77 12.20
CA GLU A 193 15.72 4.55 11.18
C GLU A 193 14.83 5.60 10.49
N VAL A 194 13.52 5.38 10.52
CA VAL A 194 12.50 6.29 9.98
C VAL A 194 11.84 7.07 11.11
N GLY A 195 11.45 6.37 12.18
CA GLY A 195 10.63 6.88 13.26
C GLY A 195 9.25 7.33 12.77
N TYR A 196 8.67 8.28 13.50
CA TYR A 196 7.48 9.00 13.07
C TYR A 196 7.89 10.34 12.42
N ILE A 197 7.27 10.66 11.29
CA ILE A 197 7.45 11.93 10.58
C ILE A 197 6.06 12.56 10.41
N GLN A 198 5.94 13.83 10.80
CA GLN A 198 4.73 14.60 10.60
C GLN A 198 4.27 14.51 9.13
N GLY A 199 2.99 14.18 8.92
CA GLY A 199 2.40 13.89 7.61
C GLY A 199 2.13 12.40 7.38
N MET A 200 2.78 11.49 8.11
CA MET A 200 2.45 10.06 8.06
C MET A 200 1.01 9.78 8.52
N ASN A 201 0.47 10.60 9.42
CA ASN A 201 -0.93 10.59 9.84
C ASN A 201 -1.90 10.85 8.67
N GLU A 202 -1.56 11.75 7.75
CA GLU A 202 -2.37 12.07 6.56
C GLU A 202 -2.36 10.93 5.54
N ILE A 203 -1.25 10.18 5.47
CA ILE A 203 -1.15 8.96 4.65
C ILE A 203 -2.00 7.85 5.26
N LEU A 204 -1.99 7.73 6.59
CA LEU A 204 -2.69 6.66 7.30
C LEU A 204 -4.22 6.83 7.30
N ALA A 205 -4.72 8.06 7.46
CA ALA A 205 -6.15 8.35 7.55
C ALA A 205 -7.00 7.70 6.43
N PRO A 206 -6.72 7.88 5.12
CA PRO A 206 -7.50 7.24 4.07
C PRO A 206 -7.43 5.71 4.10
N ILE A 207 -6.34 5.12 4.61
CA ILE A 207 -6.21 3.67 4.75
C ILE A 207 -7.13 3.16 5.85
N VAL A 208 -7.14 3.82 7.01
CA VAL A 208 -8.03 3.47 8.13
C VAL A 208 -9.48 3.55 7.66
N TYR A 209 -9.86 4.63 6.97
CA TYR A 209 -11.22 4.80 6.45
C TYR A 209 -11.62 3.66 5.52
N VAL A 210 -10.77 3.32 4.53
CA VAL A 210 -11.04 2.23 3.59
C VAL A 210 -11.13 0.90 4.33
N CYS A 211 -10.18 0.57 5.20
CA CYS A 211 -10.20 -0.70 5.92
C CYS A 211 -11.40 -0.83 6.87
N SER A 212 -11.88 0.28 7.44
CA SER A 212 -13.08 0.29 8.28
C SER A 212 -14.38 0.07 7.51
N THR A 213 -14.38 0.21 6.19
CA THR A 213 -15.56 -0.10 5.36
C THR A 213 -15.58 -1.56 4.90
N ASP A 214 -14.64 -2.40 5.33
CA ASP A 214 -14.59 -3.80 4.94
C ASP A 214 -15.59 -4.64 5.73
N PRO A 215 -16.66 -5.19 5.11
CA PRO A 215 -17.62 -6.03 5.82
C PRO A 215 -17.04 -7.39 6.25
N SER A 216 -15.88 -7.80 5.74
CA SER A 216 -15.22 -9.05 6.14
C SER A 216 -14.42 -8.92 7.44
N ALA A 217 -14.10 -7.69 7.86
CA ALA A 217 -13.47 -7.44 9.15
C ALA A 217 -14.54 -7.44 10.23
N VAL A 218 -14.54 -8.45 11.08
CA VAL A 218 -15.59 -8.64 12.10
C VAL A 218 -15.33 -7.73 13.30
N GLN A 219 -14.07 -7.41 13.56
CA GLN A 219 -13.64 -6.72 14.78
C GLN A 219 -12.68 -5.57 14.48
N ALA A 220 -12.75 -4.51 15.29
CA ALA A 220 -11.92 -3.31 15.12
C ALA A 220 -10.41 -3.60 15.17
N PHE A 221 -9.97 -4.64 15.89
CA PHE A 221 -8.54 -4.99 15.92
C PHE A 221 -8.04 -5.60 14.60
N GLU A 222 -8.92 -6.26 13.82
CA GLU A 222 -8.56 -6.80 12.52
C GLU A 222 -8.36 -5.67 11.51
N VAL A 223 -9.27 -4.69 11.53
CA VAL A 223 -9.15 -3.45 10.75
C VAL A 223 -7.83 -2.76 11.07
N GLU A 224 -7.51 -2.61 12.36
CA GLU A 224 -6.27 -1.96 12.80
C GLU A 224 -5.01 -2.68 12.26
N ALA A 225 -4.99 -4.01 12.39
CA ALA A 225 -3.87 -4.82 11.94
C ALA A 225 -3.71 -4.83 10.41
N ASP A 226 -4.80 -4.96 9.66
CA ASP A 226 -4.78 -4.92 8.20
C ASP A 226 -4.30 -3.54 7.71
N THR A 227 -4.78 -2.47 8.35
CA THR A 227 -4.35 -1.09 8.08
C THR A 227 -2.85 -0.94 8.31
N PHE A 228 -2.31 -1.49 9.40
CA PHE A 228 -0.87 -1.45 9.68
C PHE A 228 -0.05 -2.04 8.53
N HIS A 229 -0.42 -3.23 8.03
CA HIS A 229 0.36 -3.90 6.97
C HIS A 229 0.25 -3.18 5.62
N ILE A 230 -0.93 -2.61 5.32
CA ILE A 230 -1.11 -1.75 4.14
C ILE A 230 -0.24 -0.48 4.25
N PHE A 231 -0.29 0.19 5.40
CA PHE A 231 0.51 1.36 5.69
C PHE A 231 2.01 1.06 5.60
N ALA A 232 2.48 -0.02 6.21
CA ALA A 232 3.88 -0.43 6.16
C ALA A 232 4.36 -0.70 4.73
N SER A 233 3.51 -1.28 3.88
CA SER A 233 3.81 -1.53 2.46
C SER A 233 3.94 -0.24 1.66
N ILE A 234 3.08 0.75 1.93
CA ILE A 234 3.17 2.10 1.35
C ILE A 234 4.45 2.79 1.82
N MET A 235 4.73 2.78 3.12
CA MET A 235 5.95 3.39 3.65
C MET A 235 7.19 2.77 3.04
N ALA A 236 7.28 1.44 2.95
CA ALA A 236 8.39 0.77 2.27
C ALA A 236 8.61 1.25 0.83
N SER A 237 7.53 1.50 0.09
CA SER A 237 7.58 2.07 -1.27
C SER A 237 8.02 3.53 -1.30
N LEU A 238 7.68 4.30 -0.26
CA LEU A 238 8.05 5.70 -0.09
C LEU A 238 9.44 5.89 0.55
N LYS A 239 10.17 4.82 0.87
CA LYS A 239 11.48 4.87 1.56
C LYS A 239 12.48 5.81 0.94
N VAL A 240 12.46 5.93 -0.39
CA VAL A 240 13.34 6.85 -1.12
C VAL A 240 13.08 8.31 -0.74
N LEU A 241 11.85 8.69 -0.37
CA LEU A 241 11.46 10.06 -0.06
C LEU A 241 11.95 10.55 1.30
N TYR A 242 11.91 9.68 2.32
CA TYR A 242 12.27 10.01 3.69
C TYR A 242 13.67 9.50 4.11
N GLY A 243 14.32 8.70 3.27
CA GLY A 243 15.71 8.31 3.48
C GLY A 243 16.63 9.55 3.52
N ARG A 244 17.37 9.72 4.62
CA ARG A 244 18.40 10.74 4.73
C ARG A 244 19.68 10.23 4.06
N THR A 245 20.24 10.98 3.12
CA THR A 245 21.57 10.66 2.58
C THR A 245 22.64 10.98 3.63
N PRO A 246 23.49 10.01 4.04
CA PRO A 246 24.48 10.22 5.10
C PRO A 246 25.43 11.40 4.84
N ASN A 247 25.72 11.68 3.57
CA ASN A 247 26.69 12.70 3.16
C ASN A 247 26.05 14.05 2.81
N GLU A 248 24.71 14.13 2.70
CA GLU A 248 23.99 15.37 2.38
C GLU A 248 22.67 15.41 3.16
N PRO A 249 22.69 15.73 4.47
CA PRO A 249 21.49 15.70 5.31
C PRO A 249 20.39 16.68 4.85
N LEU A 250 20.73 17.65 4.01
CA LEU A 250 19.81 18.61 3.38
C LEU A 250 19.17 18.10 2.10
N LYS A 251 19.63 16.99 1.50
CA LYS A 251 19.00 16.40 0.29
C LYS A 251 18.18 15.18 0.70
N SER A 252 16.88 15.40 0.87
CA SER A 252 15.91 14.31 1.00
C SER A 252 15.47 13.82 -0.39
N GLY A 253 14.88 12.63 -0.46
CA GLY A 253 14.22 12.21 -1.70
C GLY A 253 13.09 13.14 -2.14
N ALA A 254 12.48 13.88 -1.21
CA ALA A 254 11.55 14.95 -1.56
C ALA A 254 12.21 16.06 -2.40
N ASN A 255 13.44 16.45 -2.09
CA ASN A 255 14.19 17.43 -2.91
C ASN A 255 14.50 16.89 -4.31
N LEU A 256 14.76 15.59 -4.43
CA LEU A 256 14.90 14.93 -5.73
C LEU A 256 13.57 14.96 -6.52
N GLN A 257 12.44 14.69 -5.87
CA GLN A 257 11.13 14.79 -6.53
C GLN A 257 10.80 16.23 -6.93
N LEU A 258 11.10 17.23 -6.10
CA LEU A 258 10.93 18.65 -6.43
C LEU A 258 11.81 19.04 -7.63
N SER A 259 13.05 18.56 -7.68
CA SER A 259 13.95 18.80 -8.82
C SER A 259 13.41 18.18 -10.11
N ARG A 260 12.89 16.94 -10.04
CA ARG A 260 12.23 16.28 -11.18
C ARG A 260 10.97 17.03 -11.62
N PHE A 261 10.16 17.48 -10.66
CA PHE A 261 8.98 18.28 -10.92
C PHE A 261 9.33 19.59 -11.62
N ALA A 262 10.33 20.33 -11.14
CA ALA A 262 10.80 21.56 -11.77
C ALA A 262 11.31 21.32 -13.20
N GLN A 263 12.00 20.20 -13.45
CA GLN A 263 12.43 19.82 -14.79
C GLN A 263 11.25 19.54 -15.73
N LEU A 264 10.25 18.77 -15.27
CA LEU A 264 9.03 18.50 -16.04
C LEU A 264 8.24 19.78 -16.30
N LEU A 265 8.11 20.65 -15.30
CA LEU A 265 7.43 21.94 -15.44
C LEU A 265 8.11 22.79 -16.51
N ARG A 266 9.44 22.88 -16.49
CA ARG A 266 10.19 23.59 -17.54
C ARG A 266 9.98 23.01 -18.93
N GLN A 267 9.85 21.68 -19.04
CA GLN A 267 9.66 20.99 -20.33
C GLN A 267 8.25 21.20 -20.90
N HIS A 268 7.23 21.25 -20.04
CA HIS A 268 5.83 21.31 -20.45
C HIS A 268 5.23 22.72 -20.42
N ASP A 269 5.72 23.60 -19.55
CA ASP A 269 5.31 25.00 -19.41
C ASP A 269 6.48 25.88 -18.93
N ALA A 270 7.33 26.26 -19.89
CA ALA A 270 8.51 27.07 -19.61
C ALA A 270 8.17 28.48 -19.11
N ALA A 271 7.01 29.03 -19.49
CA ALA A 271 6.59 30.37 -19.06
C ALA A 271 6.21 30.37 -17.58
N LEU A 272 5.42 29.39 -17.14
CA LEU A 272 5.10 29.21 -15.72
C LEU A 272 6.35 28.91 -14.90
N TRP A 273 7.24 28.05 -15.41
CA TRP A 273 8.51 27.77 -14.74
C TRP A 273 9.35 29.04 -14.50
N GLN A 274 9.47 29.90 -15.51
CA GLN A 274 10.20 31.17 -15.39
C GLN A 274 9.56 32.15 -14.41
N HIS A 275 8.23 32.09 -14.21
CA HIS A 275 7.55 32.95 -13.27
C HIS A 275 7.75 32.51 -11.80
N LEU A 276 7.97 31.22 -11.56
CA LEU A 276 8.09 30.63 -10.23
C LEU A 276 9.52 30.57 -9.68
N VAL A 277 10.54 30.71 -10.54
CA VAL A 277 11.98 30.65 -10.21
C VAL A 277 12.57 32.04 -10.13
#